data_AF-A0A844ZVM7-F1
#
_entry.id   AF-A0A844ZVM7-F1
#
_cell.length_a   1.000
_cell.length_b   1.000
_cell.length_c   1.000
_cell.angle_alpha   90.00
_cell.angle_beta   90.00
_cell.angle_gamma   90.00
#
_symmetry.space_group_name_H-M   'P 1'
#
loop_
_entity.id
_entity.type
_entity.pdbx_description
1 polymer ?
#
loop_
_entity_poly.entity_id
_entity_poly.type
_entity_poly.pdbx_seq_one_letter_code
_entity_poly.pdbx_strand_id
1 'polypeptide(L)'
;MSDAREAFAAAAEALVDTPFRLHGRSTIGGLDCVGLVEIALKQIGRCPVPIPAYGLRNANYHFVPSFAARNGFAEARPPAIRGDVVATRPGPAQLHLLIAIGTDEFVHAHAGLRRVARLSGPLPWPKTHHFRLKEDD
;
A
#
# COMPACT_ATOMS: atom_id res chain seq x y z
N MET A 1 20.37 -13.29 0.75
CA MET A 1 19.39 -12.63 1.65
C MET A 1 18.53 -11.76 0.76
N SER A 2 17.26 -12.13 0.57
CA SER A 2 16.33 -11.31 -0.20
C SER A 2 16.13 -10.00 0.58
N ASP A 3 16.36 -8.88 -0.08
CA ASP A 3 15.99 -7.55 0.42
C ASP A 3 14.51 -7.56 0.83
N ALA A 4 14.18 -7.13 2.05
CA ALA A 4 12.82 -7.13 2.57
C ALA A 4 11.87 -6.29 1.69
N ARG A 5 12.40 -5.26 1.02
CA ARG A 5 11.66 -4.45 0.03
C ARG A 5 11.27 -5.26 -1.19
N GLU A 6 12.18 -6.10 -1.67
CA GLU A 6 11.93 -6.96 -2.83
C GLU A 6 10.90 -8.03 -2.53
N ALA A 7 11.01 -8.65 -1.34
CA ALA A 7 10.02 -9.60 -0.87
C ALA A 7 8.64 -8.93 -0.72
N PHE A 8 8.59 -7.72 -0.18
CA PHE A 8 7.34 -6.97 0.00
C PHE A 8 6.68 -6.62 -1.33
N ALA A 9 7.46 -6.18 -2.32
CA ALA A 9 6.95 -5.92 -3.67
C ALA A 9 6.44 -7.19 -4.34
N ALA A 10 7.19 -8.30 -4.26
CA ALA A 10 6.76 -9.59 -4.80
C ALA A 10 5.47 -10.10 -4.14
N ALA A 11 5.33 -9.93 -2.83
CA ALA A 11 4.10 -10.24 -2.10
C ALA A 11 2.91 -9.40 -2.60
N ALA A 12 3.11 -8.11 -2.84
CA ALA A 12 2.06 -7.25 -3.41
C ALA A 12 1.64 -7.71 -4.82
N GLU A 13 2.59 -8.10 -5.68
CA GLU A 13 2.29 -8.64 -7.01
C GLU A 13 1.48 -9.93 -6.97
N ALA A 14 1.76 -10.81 -6.01
CA ALA A 14 1.03 -12.07 -5.83
C ALA A 14 -0.44 -11.85 -5.38
N LEU A 15 -0.79 -10.64 -4.95
CA LEU A 15 -2.14 -10.29 -4.51
C LEU A 15 -3.01 -9.69 -5.64
N VAL A 16 -2.47 -9.49 -6.84
CA VAL A 16 -3.23 -9.04 -8.01
C VAL A 16 -4.45 -9.95 -8.24
N ASP A 17 -5.55 -9.34 -8.68
CA ASP A 17 -6.87 -9.94 -8.87
C ASP A 17 -7.63 -10.35 -7.59
N THR A 18 -7.05 -10.19 -6.40
CA THR A 18 -7.78 -10.33 -5.14
C THR A 18 -9.00 -9.38 -5.11
N PRO A 19 -10.20 -9.83 -4.74
CA PRO A 19 -11.40 -8.98 -4.74
C PRO A 19 -11.23 -7.73 -3.88
N PHE A 20 -11.85 -6.62 -4.29
CA PHE A 20 -11.90 -5.44 -3.43
C PHE A 20 -12.96 -5.60 -2.34
N ARG A 21 -12.59 -5.30 -1.10
CA ARG A 21 -13.52 -5.13 0.02
C ARG A 21 -13.04 -4.00 0.91
N LEU A 22 -13.89 -3.00 1.15
CA LEU A 22 -13.60 -1.95 2.13
C LEU A 22 -13.37 -2.61 3.49
N HIS A 23 -12.26 -2.25 4.14
CA HIS A 23 -11.75 -2.87 5.38
C HIS A 23 -11.37 -4.35 5.25
N GLY A 24 -11.22 -4.84 4.03
CA GLY A 24 -10.85 -6.22 3.75
C GLY A 24 -9.42 -6.52 4.21
N ARG A 25 -9.23 -7.67 4.89
CA ARG A 25 -7.95 -8.14 5.47
C ARG A 25 -7.68 -9.61 5.18
N SER A 26 -8.21 -10.12 4.06
CA SER A 26 -8.09 -11.53 3.67
C SER A 26 -8.03 -11.64 2.14
N THR A 27 -7.20 -12.54 1.64
CA THR A 27 -7.12 -12.83 0.20
C THR A 27 -8.40 -13.45 -0.37
N ILE A 28 -9.18 -14.15 0.47
CA ILE A 28 -10.46 -14.75 0.07
C ILE A 28 -11.61 -13.74 0.23
N GLY A 29 -11.64 -13.03 1.36
CA GLY A 29 -12.70 -12.07 1.69
C GLY A 29 -12.58 -10.73 0.96
N GLY A 30 -11.42 -10.47 0.36
CA GLY A 30 -11.07 -9.24 -0.34
C GLY A 30 -10.23 -8.27 0.49
N LEU A 31 -9.65 -7.29 -0.21
CA LEU A 31 -8.72 -6.30 0.33
C LEU A 31 -9.14 -4.88 -0.06
N ASP A 32 -8.80 -3.91 0.78
CA ASP A 32 -8.68 -2.51 0.36
C ASP A 32 -7.20 -2.09 0.33
N CYS A 33 -6.93 -0.82 0.07
CA CYS A 33 -5.55 -0.35 -0.15
C CYS A 33 -4.67 -0.50 1.10
N VAL A 34 -5.24 -0.41 2.30
CA VAL A 34 -4.54 -0.71 3.54
C VAL A 34 -4.39 -2.22 3.71
N GLY A 35 -5.45 -2.99 3.47
CA GLY A 35 -5.42 -4.45 3.58
C GLY A 35 -4.38 -5.08 2.67
N LEU A 36 -4.18 -4.51 1.49
CA LEU A 36 -3.10 -4.87 0.58
C LEU A 36 -1.72 -4.71 1.24
N VAL A 37 -1.43 -3.56 1.84
CA VAL A 37 -0.15 -3.32 2.55
C VAL A 37 0.00 -4.28 3.73
N GLU A 38 -1.04 -4.44 4.55
CA GLU A 38 -1.00 -5.34 5.71
C GLU A 38 -0.75 -6.79 5.31
N ILE A 39 -1.42 -7.29 4.26
CA ILE A 39 -1.26 -8.68 3.82
C ILE A 39 0.09 -8.91 3.14
N ALA A 40 0.57 -7.96 2.34
CA ALA A 40 1.91 -8.04 1.76
C ALA A 40 3.01 -8.06 2.83
N LEU A 41 2.88 -7.26 3.90
CA LEU A 41 3.77 -7.33 5.07
C LEU A 41 3.70 -8.69 5.77
N LYS A 42 2.50 -9.23 6.01
CA LYS A 42 2.33 -10.54 6.65
C LYS A 42 2.96 -11.67 5.83
N GLN A 43 2.86 -11.62 4.51
CA GLN A 43 3.44 -12.64 3.62
C GLN A 43 4.97 -12.70 3.70
N ILE A 44 5.63 -11.61 4.08
CA ILE A 44 7.08 -11.57 4.29
C ILE A 44 7.47 -11.75 5.76
N GLY A 45 6.56 -12.24 6.61
CA GLY A 45 6.82 -12.55 8.01
C GLY A 45 6.74 -11.36 8.98
N ARG A 46 6.22 -10.20 8.53
CA ARG A 46 6.03 -9.03 9.42
C ARG A 46 4.69 -9.13 10.17
N CYS A 47 4.66 -8.53 11.36
CA CYS A 47 3.44 -8.42 12.18
C CYS A 47 2.91 -6.99 12.13
N PRO A 48 2.11 -6.62 11.11
CA PRO A 48 1.65 -5.25 10.98
C PRO A 48 0.69 -4.86 12.09
N VAL A 49 0.76 -3.59 12.47
CA VAL A 49 -0.04 -3.03 13.56
C VAL A 49 -1.40 -2.57 13.01
N PRO A 50 -2.54 -2.93 13.67
CA PRO A 50 -3.86 -2.53 13.21
C PRO A 50 -4.02 -1.01 13.08
N ILE A 51 -4.65 -0.58 11.98
CA ILE A 51 -5.05 0.83 11.81
C ILE A 51 -6.37 1.08 12.54
N PRO A 52 -6.57 2.27 13.16
CA PRO A 52 -7.89 2.74 13.55
C PRO A 52 -8.92 2.65 12.40
N ALA A 53 -10.20 2.48 12.72
CA ALA A 53 -11.25 2.47 11.72
C ALA A 53 -11.24 3.77 10.89
N TYR A 54 -11.29 3.66 9.56
CA TYR A 54 -11.37 4.78 8.63
C TYR A 54 -12.57 4.64 7.70
N GLY A 55 -13.23 5.74 7.33
CA GLY A 55 -14.26 5.74 6.29
C GLY A 55 -13.66 5.76 4.88
N LEU A 56 -14.44 5.36 3.88
CA LEU A 56 -14.07 5.55 2.45
C LEU A 56 -13.96 7.04 2.09
N ARG A 57 -14.80 7.88 2.71
CA ARG A 57 -14.65 9.33 2.75
C ARG A 57 -13.96 9.68 4.06
N ASN A 58 -12.68 10.00 3.99
CA ASN A 58 -11.91 10.41 5.14
C ASN A 58 -10.97 11.56 4.76
N ALA A 59 -11.23 12.73 5.34
CA ALA A 59 -10.33 13.88 5.21
C ALA A 59 -9.14 13.80 6.19
N ASN A 60 -9.21 12.92 7.18
CA ASN A 60 -8.16 12.74 8.18
C ASN A 60 -7.11 11.73 7.68
N TYR A 61 -6.15 12.22 6.90
CA TYR A 61 -4.98 11.47 6.41
C TYR A 61 -3.81 11.44 7.43
N HIS A 62 -3.96 12.07 8.60
CA HIS A 62 -2.88 12.19 9.58
C HIS A 62 -2.45 10.85 10.18
N PHE A 63 -3.26 9.80 10.06
CA PHE A 63 -2.87 8.47 10.53
C PHE A 63 -1.82 7.81 9.63
N VAL A 64 -1.66 8.25 8.38
CA VAL A 64 -0.82 7.57 7.38
C VAL A 64 0.65 7.54 7.78
N PRO A 65 1.30 8.65 8.17
CA PRO A 65 2.66 8.62 8.68
C PRO A 65 2.81 7.74 9.93
N SER A 66 1.86 7.82 10.87
CA SER A 66 1.88 6.99 12.09
C SER A 66 1.73 5.50 11.78
N PHE A 67 0.89 5.14 10.82
CA PHE A 67 0.74 3.78 10.33
C PHE A 67 2.04 3.30 9.67
N ALA A 68 2.61 4.10 8.76
CA ALA A 68 3.85 3.78 8.07
C ALA A 68 4.98 3.52 9.09
N ALA A 69 5.19 4.43 10.04
CA ALA A 69 6.22 4.31 11.06
C ALA A 69 6.06 3.06 11.94
N ARG A 70 4.83 2.75 12.38
CA ARG A 70 4.53 1.57 13.22
C ARG A 70 4.68 0.24 12.46
N ASN A 71 4.72 0.28 11.13
CA ASN A 71 4.86 -0.90 10.28
C ASN A 71 6.26 -0.99 9.65
N GLY A 72 7.24 -0.29 10.22
CA GLY A 72 8.64 -0.38 9.80
C GLY A 72 8.98 0.45 8.57
N PHE A 73 8.12 1.38 8.15
CA PHE A 73 8.46 2.31 7.08
C PHE A 73 9.07 3.62 7.60
N ALA A 74 9.90 4.25 6.79
CA ALA A 74 10.39 5.62 6.96
C ALA A 74 9.89 6.50 5.81
N GLU A 75 9.85 7.83 6.01
CA GLU A 75 9.67 8.75 4.88
C GLU A 75 10.79 8.59 3.84
N ALA A 76 10.41 8.61 2.57
CA ALA A 76 11.30 8.44 1.45
C ALA A 76 11.23 9.65 0.50
N ARG A 77 12.31 9.86 -0.23
CA ARG A 77 12.39 10.86 -1.29
C ARG A 77 12.21 10.21 -2.65
N PRO A 78 11.67 10.93 -3.65
CA PRO A 78 11.62 10.46 -5.03
C PRO A 78 13.01 10.05 -5.57
N PRO A 79 13.08 9.13 -6.54
CA PRO A 79 11.96 8.39 -7.13
C PRO A 79 11.42 7.30 -6.19
N ALA A 80 10.16 6.88 -6.41
CA ALA A 80 9.65 5.68 -5.79
C ALA A 80 10.37 4.48 -6.40
N ILE A 81 10.88 3.59 -5.56
CA ILE A 81 11.53 2.35 -5.99
C ILE A 81 10.70 1.16 -5.55
N ARG A 82 11.02 0.00 -6.12
CA ARG A 82 10.37 -1.26 -5.78
C ARG A 82 10.39 -1.52 -4.26
N GLY A 83 9.23 -1.82 -3.71
CA GLY A 83 8.99 -2.03 -2.28
C GLY A 83 8.62 -0.76 -1.49
N ASP A 84 8.56 0.41 -2.14
CA ASP A 84 8.05 1.63 -1.51
C ASP A 84 6.52 1.63 -1.44
N VAL A 85 5.97 2.38 -0.48
CA VAL A 85 4.54 2.70 -0.40
C VAL A 85 4.34 4.16 -0.75
N VAL A 86 3.40 4.44 -1.65
CA VAL A 86 3.01 5.78 -2.03
C VAL A 86 1.56 6.02 -1.64
N ALA A 87 1.32 7.13 -0.93
CA ALA A 87 -0.02 7.62 -0.66
C ALA A 87 -0.38 8.72 -1.65
N THR A 88 -1.61 8.68 -2.16
CA THR A 88 -2.14 9.65 -3.13
C THR A 88 -3.51 10.17 -2.69
N ARG A 89 -3.95 11.25 -3.34
CA ARG A 89 -5.28 11.85 -3.16
C ARG A 89 -6.08 11.82 -4.47
N PRO A 90 -6.84 10.75 -4.76
CA PRO A 90 -7.63 10.65 -5.99
C PRO A 90 -8.79 11.66 -6.10
N GLY A 91 -9.29 12.15 -4.97
CA GLY A 91 -10.39 13.09 -4.91
C GLY A 91 -10.57 13.70 -3.51
N PRO A 92 -11.56 14.59 -3.32
CA PRO A 92 -11.86 15.17 -2.01
C PRO A 92 -12.15 14.08 -0.97
N ALA A 93 -11.43 14.14 0.17
CA ALA A 93 -11.53 13.15 1.24
C ALA A 93 -11.29 11.69 0.79
N GLN A 94 -10.52 11.48 -0.28
CA GLN A 94 -10.09 10.16 -0.73
C GLN A 94 -8.58 10.03 -0.55
N LEU A 95 -8.19 9.05 0.26
CA LEU A 95 -6.82 8.61 0.43
C LEU A 95 -6.66 7.26 -0.25
N HIS A 96 -5.56 7.07 -0.98
CA HIS A 96 -5.29 5.80 -1.64
C HIS A 96 -3.83 5.40 -1.52
N LEU A 97 -3.58 4.17 -1.09
CA LEU A 97 -2.24 3.61 -0.95
C LEU A 97 -1.92 2.72 -2.15
N LEU A 98 -0.69 2.82 -2.64
CA LEU A 98 -0.12 2.01 -3.70
C LEU A 98 1.24 1.46 -3.26
N ILE A 99 1.55 0.23 -3.66
CA ILE A 99 2.88 -0.38 -3.47
C ILE A 99 3.63 -0.28 -4.79
N ALA A 100 4.81 0.31 -4.79
CA ALA A 100 5.67 0.39 -5.96
C ALA A 100 6.31 -0.98 -6.23
N ILE A 101 6.16 -1.47 -7.47
CA ILE A 101 6.71 -2.75 -7.92
C ILE A 101 7.75 -2.58 -9.03
N GLY A 102 8.02 -1.35 -9.45
CA GLY A 102 8.96 -1.03 -10.52
C GLY A 102 9.03 0.47 -10.75
N THR A 103 9.70 0.88 -11.83
CA THR A 103 9.71 2.30 -12.24
C THR A 103 8.36 2.62 -12.86
N ASP A 104 7.61 3.54 -12.25
CA ASP A 104 6.24 3.89 -12.65
C ASP A 104 5.31 2.67 -12.74
N GLU A 105 5.53 1.67 -11.89
CA GLU A 105 4.68 0.50 -11.78
C GLU A 105 4.23 0.29 -10.33
N PHE A 106 2.92 0.12 -10.15
CA PHE A 106 2.31 0.04 -8.85
C PHE A 106 1.26 -1.06 -8.76
N VAL A 107 1.04 -1.57 -7.56
CA VAL A 107 -0.11 -2.42 -7.21
C VAL A 107 -0.99 -1.68 -6.22
N HIS A 108 -2.30 -1.74 -6.42
CA HIS A 108 -3.27 -1.14 -5.50
C HIS A 108 -4.60 -1.90 -5.46
N ALA A 109 -5.34 -1.79 -4.36
CA ALA A 109 -6.70 -2.32 -4.28
C ALA A 109 -7.70 -1.27 -4.78
N HIS A 110 -8.24 -1.46 -5.99
CA HIS A 110 -9.03 -0.43 -6.66
C HIS A 110 -10.53 -0.67 -6.50
N ALA A 111 -11.24 0.27 -5.86
CA ALA A 111 -12.68 0.15 -5.61
C ALA A 111 -13.51 0.05 -6.90
N GLY A 112 -13.26 0.92 -7.88
CA GLY A 112 -13.94 0.90 -9.19
C GLY A 112 -13.72 -0.37 -10.02
N LEU A 113 -12.49 -0.90 -10.07
CA LEU A 113 -12.18 -2.18 -10.74
C LEU A 113 -12.58 -3.41 -9.92
N ARG A 114 -12.99 -3.21 -8.67
CA ARG A 114 -13.43 -4.23 -7.70
C ARG A 114 -12.38 -5.31 -7.41
N ARG A 115 -11.10 -5.01 -7.57
CA ARG A 115 -9.98 -5.93 -7.30
C ARG A 115 -8.66 -5.21 -7.07
N VAL A 116 -7.66 -5.95 -6.61
CA VAL A 116 -6.26 -5.54 -6.65
C VAL A 116 -5.79 -5.54 -8.10
N ALA A 117 -5.21 -4.42 -8.54
CA ALA A 117 -4.80 -4.21 -9.93
C ALA A 117 -3.39 -3.64 -10.00
N ARG A 118 -2.73 -3.91 -11.14
CA ARG A 118 -1.51 -3.22 -11.54
C ARG A 118 -1.87 -1.88 -12.18
N LEU A 119 -1.04 -0.88 -11.93
CA LEU A 119 -1.05 0.42 -12.58
C LEU A 119 0.33 0.64 -13.19
N SER A 120 0.37 0.84 -14.50
CA SER A 120 1.58 1.17 -15.25
C SER A 120 1.52 2.61 -15.71
N GLY A 121 2.65 3.32 -15.62
CA GLY A 121 2.78 4.72 -15.95
C GLY A 121 2.73 5.64 -14.72
N PRO A 122 2.89 6.96 -14.95
CA PRO A 122 2.94 7.92 -13.87
C PRO A 122 1.66 7.90 -13.04
N LEU A 123 1.79 8.16 -11.74
CA LEU A 123 0.63 8.26 -10.84
C LEU A 123 -0.34 9.33 -11.37
N PRO A 124 -1.60 8.97 -11.65
CA PRO A 124 -2.58 9.92 -12.18
C PRO A 124 -3.10 10.88 -11.11
N TRP A 125 -2.71 10.68 -9.86
CA TRP A 125 -3.18 11.44 -8.71
C TRP A 125 -2.03 12.14 -7.97
N PRO A 126 -2.29 13.30 -7.34
CA PRO A 126 -1.31 13.96 -6.49
C PRO A 126 -0.82 13.03 -5.37
N LYS A 127 0.50 12.90 -5.26
CA LYS A 127 1.17 12.20 -4.15
C LYS A 127 1.11 13.04 -2.88
N THR A 128 0.74 12.42 -1.77
CA THR A 128 0.69 13.06 -0.44
C THR A 128 1.82 12.59 0.46
N HIS A 129 2.17 11.31 0.42
CA HIS A 129 3.29 10.74 1.17
C HIS A 129 4.02 9.67 0.37
N HIS A 130 5.27 9.44 0.73
CA HIS A 130 6.14 8.41 0.16
C HIS A 130 6.92 7.77 1.29
N PHE A 131 6.84 6.45 1.41
CA PHE A 131 7.49 5.69 2.44
C PHE A 131 8.30 4.54 1.87
N ARG A 132 9.38 4.18 2.56
CA ARG A 132 10.25 3.04 2.25
C ARG A 132 10.33 2.11 3.44
N LEU A 133 10.20 0.81 3.18
CA LEU A 133 10.35 -0.21 4.22
C LEU A 133 11.81 -0.22 4.69
N LYS A 134 12.01 -0.16 6.01
CA LYS A 134 13.33 -0.28 6.63
C LYS A 134 13.78 -1.73 6.54
N GLU A 135 15.08 -1.91 6.36
CA GLU A 135 15.70 -3.22 6.53
C GLU A 135 15.62 -3.62 8.03
N ASP A 136 15.57 -4.92 8.30
CA ASP A 136 15.78 -5.41 9.65
C ASP A 136 17.27 -5.28 9.97
N ASP A 137 17.61 -4.67 11.11
CA ASP A 137 18.96 -4.65 11.66
C ASP A 137 19.46 -6.07 11.99
#